data_AF-A0A2T6DMC5-F1
#
_entry.id   AF-A0A2T6DMC5-F1
#
_cell.length_a   1.000
_cell.length_b   1.000
_cell.length_c   1.000
_cell.angle_alpha   90.00
_cell.angle_beta   90.00
_cell.angle_gamma   90.00
#
_symmetry.space_group_name_H-M   'P 1'
#
loop_
_entity.id
_entity.type
_entity.pdbx_description
1 polymer ?
#
loop_
_entity_poly.entity_id
_entity_poly.type
_entity_poly.pdbx_seq_one_letter_code
_entity_poly.pdbx_strand_id
1 'polypeptide(L)'
;MKERQSAEIGEVQKTERTSIELLAIREEDFAGPLPHPSILAEYAAIKADAPEIIFRMAEEAQDHERLMEYKAATNAEKELELKEKQLTYLNQQEGSKVVVNCLGIFLAFTVSILCIVCATILYALGKDGHAFLTGAAILVTALSVFIVYNAFKK
;
A
#
# COMPACT_ATOMS: atom_id res chain seq x y z
N MET A 1 52.45 41.97 57.27
CA MET A 1 51.51 40.84 57.09
C MET A 1 51.14 40.54 55.63
N LYS A 2 51.76 41.17 54.62
CA LYS A 2 51.41 40.97 53.20
C LYS A 2 52.38 40.05 52.42
N GLU A 3 53.49 39.64 53.04
CA GLU A 3 54.50 38.78 52.40
C GLU A 3 54.37 37.28 52.73
N ARG A 4 53.47 36.90 53.64
CA ARG A 4 53.20 35.46 53.90
C ARG A 4 52.13 34.87 52.98
N GLN A 5 51.33 35.71 52.31
CA GLN A 5 50.29 35.23 51.38
C GLN A 5 50.81 34.99 49.95
N SER A 6 51.93 35.59 49.55
CA SER A 6 52.45 35.40 48.19
C SER A 6 53.30 34.13 48.00
N ALA A 7 53.74 33.49 49.09
CA ALA A 7 54.46 32.21 49.03
C ALA A 7 53.51 31.00 48.98
N GLU A 8 52.31 31.12 49.56
CA GLU A 8 51.31 30.03 49.62
C GLU A 8 50.58 29.84 48.28
N ILE A 9 50.52 30.89 47.45
CA ILE A 9 49.93 30.83 46.10
C ILE A 9 50.90 30.17 45.10
N GLY A 10 52.20 30.09 45.42
CA GLY A 10 53.24 29.50 44.57
C GLY A 10 53.45 27.99 44.74
N GLU A 11 53.01 27.39 45.84
CA GLU A 11 53.18 25.94 46.08
C GLU A 11 51.96 25.09 45.68
N VAL A 12 50.79 25.71 45.46
CA VAL A 12 49.58 24.99 45.03
C VAL A 12 49.66 24.55 43.55
N GLN A 13 50.58 25.07 42.75
CA GLN A 13 50.71 24.67 41.34
C GLN A 13 51.50 23.37 41.09
N LYS A 14 52.05 22.71 42.12
CA LYS A 14 52.93 21.54 41.90
C LYS A 14 52.24 20.17 42.00
N THR A 15 50.98 20.10 42.39
CA THR A 15 50.33 18.80 42.70
C THR A 15 48.99 18.66 42.00
N GLU A 16 48.99 18.67 40.67
CA GLU A 16 47.87 18.08 39.91
C GLU A 16 48.32 17.76 38.48
N ARG A 17 49.40 16.98 38.36
CA ARG A 17 49.57 16.12 37.18
C ARG A 17 48.62 14.95 37.34
N THR A 18 47.34 15.21 37.09
CA THR A 18 46.32 14.18 36.94
C THR A 18 46.71 13.36 35.71
N SER A 19 47.36 12.23 35.93
CA SER A 19 47.58 11.21 34.92
C SER A 19 46.20 10.72 34.45
N ILE A 20 45.74 11.27 33.33
CA ILE A 20 44.56 10.76 32.63
C ILE A 20 44.99 9.42 32.03
N GLU A 21 44.73 8.34 32.77
CA GLU A 21 44.81 6.98 32.28
C GLU A 21 43.70 6.80 31.24
N LEU A 22 44.08 6.86 29.96
CA LEU A 22 43.18 6.60 28.84
C LEU A 22 42.75 5.13 28.89
N LEU A 23 41.57 4.88 29.45
CA LEU A 23 40.92 3.58 29.42
C LEU A 23 40.55 3.25 27.97
N ALA A 24 41.37 2.45 27.29
CA ALA A 24 41.08 1.95 25.96
C ALA A 24 39.98 0.89 26.06
N ILE A 25 38.72 1.30 25.90
CA ILE A 25 37.58 0.38 25.80
C ILE A 25 37.66 -0.28 24.41
N ARG A 26 38.00 -1.57 24.39
CA ARG A 26 38.00 -2.38 23.16
C ARG A 26 36.58 -2.95 23.00
N GLU A 27 35.82 -2.36 22.10
CA GLU A 27 34.51 -2.86 21.69
C GLU A 27 34.73 -3.97 20.66
N GLU A 28 34.35 -5.20 21.01
CA GLU A 28 34.40 -6.35 20.09
C GLU A 28 33.00 -6.56 19.53
N ASP A 29 32.83 -6.25 18.24
CA ASP A 29 31.58 -6.51 17.52
C ASP A 29 31.49 -7.99 17.16
N PHE A 30 30.50 -8.67 17.73
CA PHE A 30 30.18 -10.05 17.36
C PHE A 30 28.97 -10.07 16.42
N ALA A 31 29.04 -10.89 15.38
CA ALA A 31 27.97 -11.08 14.41
C ALA A 31 27.40 -12.49 14.50
N GLY A 32 26.07 -12.58 14.54
CA GLY A 32 25.33 -13.84 14.59
C GLY A 32 24.53 -14.03 15.88
N PRO A 33 23.71 -15.09 15.95
CA PRO A 33 22.78 -15.31 17.06
C PRO A 33 23.45 -15.88 18.31
N LEU A 34 24.73 -16.25 18.22
CA LEU A 34 25.48 -16.91 19.28
C LEU A 34 26.65 -16.04 19.77
N PRO A 35 26.89 -16.00 21.09
CA PRO A 35 28.04 -15.31 21.64
C PRO A 35 29.34 -16.05 21.33
N HIS A 36 30.46 -15.34 21.42
CA HIS A 36 31.78 -15.94 21.19
C HIS A 36 32.04 -17.10 22.16
N PRO A 37 32.73 -18.18 21.75
CA PRO A 37 32.97 -19.35 22.59
C PRO A 37 33.62 -19.06 23.95
N SER A 38 34.46 -18.03 24.04
CA SER A 38 35.05 -17.61 25.31
C SER A 38 34.00 -17.13 26.31
N ILE A 39 33.01 -16.37 25.85
CA ILE A 39 31.92 -15.84 26.68
C ILE A 39 30.97 -16.99 27.08
N LEU A 40 30.69 -17.93 26.18
CA LEU A 40 29.92 -19.14 26.51
C LEU A 40 30.57 -19.96 27.64
N ALA A 41 31.90 -20.07 27.63
CA ALA A 41 32.64 -20.75 28.69
C ALA A 41 32.51 -20.03 30.04
N GLU A 42 32.46 -18.70 30.05
CA GLU A 42 32.19 -17.91 31.26
C GLU A 42 30.78 -18.15 31.81
N TYR A 43 29.76 -18.25 30.94
CA TYR A 43 28.41 -18.62 31.36
C TYR A 43 28.34 -20.03 31.95
N ALA A 44 29.07 -21.00 31.37
CA ALA A 44 29.15 -22.35 31.89
C ALA A 44 29.74 -22.41 33.30
N ALA A 45 30.68 -21.51 33.62
CA ALA A 45 31.28 -21.41 34.96
C ALA A 45 30.29 -20.90 36.02
N ILE A 46 29.33 -20.06 35.63
CA ILE A 46 28.26 -19.58 36.51
C ILE A 46 27.17 -20.65 36.66
N LYS A 47 26.80 -21.27 35.54
CA LYS A 47 25.73 -22.29 35.49
C LYS A 47 26.03 -23.28 34.36
N ALA A 48 26.24 -24.54 34.73
CA ALA A 48 26.71 -25.57 33.80
C ALA A 48 25.77 -25.81 32.59
N ASP A 49 24.46 -25.58 32.74
CA ASP A 49 23.46 -25.75 31.68
C ASP A 49 23.22 -24.47 30.84
N ALA A 50 23.88 -23.35 31.16
CA ALA A 50 23.65 -22.08 30.47
C ALA A 50 23.98 -22.13 28.97
N PRO A 51 25.09 -22.75 28.51
CA PRO A 51 25.38 -22.82 27.07
C PRO A 51 24.26 -23.51 26.29
N GLU A 52 23.74 -24.63 26.80
CA GLU A 52 22.65 -25.37 26.17
C GLU A 52 21.37 -24.54 26.07
N ILE A 53 21.04 -23.79 27.12
CA ILE A 53 19.90 -22.87 27.13
C ILE A 53 20.08 -21.77 26.08
N ILE A 54 21.29 -21.22 25.94
CA ILE A 54 21.62 -20.18 24.95
C ILE A 54 21.48 -20.73 23.53
N PHE A 55 22.00 -21.94 23.26
CA PHE A 55 21.84 -22.58 21.96
C PHE A 55 20.37 -22.79 21.61
N ARG A 56 19.57 -23.35 22.54
CA ARG A 56 18.14 -23.55 22.31
C ARG A 56 17.41 -22.24 22.03
N MET A 57 17.70 -21.17 22.78
CA MET A 57 17.09 -19.86 22.52
C MET A 57 17.50 -19.29 21.16
N ALA A 58 18.76 -19.46 20.75
CA ALA A 58 19.25 -19.02 19.45
C ALA A 58 18.59 -19.80 18.29
N GLU A 59 18.43 -21.12 18.42
CA GLU A 59 17.71 -21.95 17.46
C GLU A 59 16.24 -21.56 17.35
N GLU A 60 15.55 -21.39 18.48
CA GLU A 60 14.15 -20.95 18.51
C GLU A 60 13.95 -19.57 17.85
N ALA A 61 14.89 -18.63 18.08
CA ALA A 61 14.87 -17.33 17.43
C ALA A 61 15.08 -17.43 15.92
N GLN A 62 16.05 -18.23 15.46
CA GLN A 62 16.29 -18.45 14.03
C GLN A 62 15.12 -19.16 13.33
N ASP A 63 14.48 -20.11 14.00
CA ASP A 63 13.29 -20.79 13.49
C ASP A 63 12.13 -19.80 13.32
N HIS A 64 11.96 -18.91 14.30
CA HIS A 64 10.97 -17.85 14.22
C HIS A 64 11.26 -16.89 13.06
N GLU A 65 12.50 -16.43 12.91
CA GLU A 65 12.91 -15.55 11.82
C GLU A 65 12.65 -16.20 10.45
N ARG A 66 13.10 -17.44 10.24
CA ARG A 66 12.84 -18.19 8.98
C ARG A 66 11.35 -18.36 8.70
N LEU A 67 10.54 -18.63 9.74
CA LEU A 67 9.09 -18.74 9.59
C LEU A 67 8.46 -17.40 9.15
N MET A 68 8.93 -16.29 9.73
CA MET A 68 8.44 -14.96 9.40
C MET A 68 8.87 -14.54 8.00
N GLU A 69 10.10 -14.84 7.58
CA GLU A 69 10.57 -14.65 6.21
C GLU A 69 9.73 -15.42 5.20
N TYR A 70 9.45 -16.71 5.48
CA TYR A 70 8.58 -17.52 4.63
C TYR A 70 7.16 -16.95 4.53
N LYS A 71 6.58 -16.52 5.66
CA LYS A 71 5.27 -15.85 5.66
C LYS A 71 5.28 -14.53 4.89
N ALA A 72 6.35 -13.75 5.02
CA ALA A 72 6.50 -12.49 4.29
C ALA A 72 6.59 -12.73 2.78
N ALA A 73 7.38 -13.72 2.34
CA ALA A 73 7.49 -14.09 0.93
C ALA A 73 6.15 -14.56 0.35
N THR A 74 5.46 -15.47 1.05
CA THR A 74 4.15 -15.98 0.61
C THR A 74 3.05 -14.92 0.62
N ASN A 75 3.10 -13.97 1.56
CA ASN A 75 2.16 -12.84 1.57
C ASN A 75 2.45 -11.88 0.41
N ALA A 76 3.72 -11.60 0.11
CA ALA A 76 4.10 -10.78 -1.04
C ALA A 76 3.60 -11.38 -2.36
N GLU A 77 3.72 -12.70 -2.54
CA GLU A 77 3.18 -13.40 -3.71
C GLU A 77 1.65 -13.26 -3.81
N LYS A 78 0.93 -13.44 -2.69
CA LYS A 78 -0.53 -13.27 -2.65
C LYS A 78 -0.96 -11.83 -2.95
N GLU A 79 -0.21 -10.85 -2.46
CA GLU A 79 -0.49 -9.44 -2.75
C GLU A 79 -0.32 -9.13 -4.24
N LEU A 80 0.69 -9.73 -4.90
CA LEU A 80 0.88 -9.60 -6.35
C LEU A 80 -0.29 -10.24 -7.11
N GLU A 81 -0.66 -11.48 -6.77
CA GLU A 81 -1.81 -12.17 -7.40
C GLU A 81 -3.11 -11.37 -7.22
N LEU A 82 -3.31 -10.76 -6.05
CA LEU A 82 -4.49 -9.97 -5.76
C LEU A 82 -4.52 -8.67 -6.58
N LYS A 83 -3.37 -8.01 -6.76
CA LYS A 83 -3.23 -6.84 -7.63
C LYS A 83 -3.48 -7.19 -9.10
N GLU A 84 -2.97 -8.31 -9.59
CA GLU A 84 -3.21 -8.78 -10.97
C GLU A 84 -4.69 -9.06 -11.24
N LYS A 85 -5.37 -9.72 -10.28
CA LYS A 85 -6.81 -9.93 -10.35
C LYS A 85 -7.57 -8.62 -10.38
N GLN A 86 -7.24 -7.67 -9.49
CA GLN A 86 -7.86 -6.34 -9.50
C GLN A 86 -7.69 -5.62 -10.83
N LEU A 87 -6.49 -5.66 -11.40
CA LEU A 87 -6.20 -5.07 -12.71
C LEU A 87 -7.05 -5.70 -13.82
N THR A 88 -7.23 -7.03 -13.76
CA THR A 88 -8.08 -7.78 -14.70
C THR A 88 -9.54 -7.37 -14.58
N TYR A 89 -10.07 -7.23 -13.36
CA TYR A 89 -11.45 -6.76 -13.15
C TYR A 89 -11.66 -5.32 -13.65
N LEU A 90 -10.70 -4.43 -13.42
CA LEU A 90 -10.77 -3.05 -13.90
C LEU A 90 -10.79 -3.00 -15.43
N ASN A 91 -9.88 -3.73 -16.09
CA ASN A 91 -9.82 -3.80 -17.56
C ASN A 91 -11.10 -4.41 -18.15
N GLN A 92 -11.64 -5.46 -17.55
CA GLN A 92 -12.92 -6.04 -17.98
C GLN A 92 -14.10 -5.06 -17.79
N GLN A 93 -14.07 -4.28 -16.71
CA GLN A 93 -15.07 -3.25 -16.45
C GLN A 93 -14.98 -2.10 -17.47
N GLU A 94 -13.76 -1.66 -17.81
CA GLU A 94 -13.53 -0.67 -18.87
C GLU A 94 -14.04 -1.16 -20.22
N GLY A 95 -13.68 -2.39 -20.63
CA GLY A 95 -14.15 -2.99 -21.87
C GLY A 95 -15.69 -3.04 -21.94
N SER A 96 -16.34 -3.40 -20.84
CA SER A 96 -17.81 -3.44 -20.76
C SER A 96 -18.44 -2.05 -20.87
N LYS A 97 -17.85 -1.03 -20.23
CA LYS A 97 -18.31 0.37 -20.34
C LYS A 97 -18.17 0.89 -21.76
N VAL A 98 -17.06 0.60 -22.44
CA VAL A 98 -16.83 1.01 -23.83
C VAL A 98 -17.87 0.38 -24.76
N VAL A 99 -18.13 -0.93 -24.63
CA VAL A 99 -19.12 -1.62 -25.46
C VAL A 99 -20.54 -1.09 -25.21
N VAL A 100 -20.94 -0.89 -23.94
CA VAL A 100 -22.27 -0.35 -23.61
C VAL A 100 -22.45 1.09 -24.08
N ASN A 101 -21.43 1.95 -23.89
CA ASN A 101 -21.47 3.33 -24.38
C ASN A 101 -21.55 3.37 -25.91
N CYS A 102 -20.78 2.54 -26.60
CA CYS A 102 -20.81 2.44 -28.06
C CYS A 102 -22.19 1.98 -28.56
N LEU A 103 -22.76 0.94 -27.95
CA LEU A 103 -24.11 0.45 -28.28
C LEU A 103 -25.18 1.54 -28.02
N GLY A 104 -25.05 2.29 -26.93
CA GLY A 104 -25.95 3.40 -26.62
C GLY A 104 -25.90 4.52 -27.66
N ILE A 105 -24.70 4.89 -28.13
CA ILE A 105 -24.53 5.90 -29.19
C ILE A 105 -25.17 5.42 -30.50
N PHE A 106 -24.99 4.16 -30.88
CA PHE A 106 -25.62 3.60 -32.08
C PHE A 106 -27.14 3.63 -32.02
N LEU A 107 -27.74 3.28 -30.88
CA LEU A 107 -29.20 3.34 -30.71
C LEU A 107 -29.72 4.78 -30.72
N ALA A 108 -29.00 5.74 -30.12
CA ALA A 108 -29.40 7.14 -30.17
C ALA A 108 -29.38 7.69 -31.61
N PHE A 109 -28.38 7.31 -32.40
CA PHE A 109 -28.25 7.72 -33.79
C PHE A 109 -29.39 7.20 -34.67
N THR A 110 -29.75 5.92 -34.54
CA THR A 110 -30.84 5.33 -35.34
C THR A 110 -32.20 5.96 -35.01
N VAL A 111 -32.47 6.22 -33.73
CA VAL A 111 -33.68 6.91 -33.28
C VAL A 111 -33.74 8.35 -33.79
N SER A 112 -32.61 9.06 -33.78
CA SER A 112 -32.53 10.43 -34.31
C SER A 112 -32.92 10.49 -35.79
N ILE A 113 -32.38 9.57 -36.61
CA ILE A 113 -32.73 9.46 -38.03
C ILE A 113 -34.22 9.16 -38.20
N LEU A 114 -34.77 8.22 -37.42
CA LEU A 114 -36.19 7.87 -37.48
C LEU A 114 -37.09 9.08 -37.20
N CYS A 115 -36.76 9.90 -36.20
CA CYS A 115 -37.51 11.12 -35.89
C CYS A 115 -37.51 12.12 -37.05
N ILE A 116 -36.38 12.31 -37.72
CA ILE A 116 -36.26 13.22 -38.88
C ILE A 116 -37.11 12.69 -40.03
N VAL A 117 -37.04 11.39 -40.33
CA VAL A 117 -37.84 10.77 -41.40
C VAL A 117 -39.34 10.88 -41.11
N CYS A 118 -39.78 10.58 -39.88
CA CYS A 118 -41.18 10.75 -39.48
C CYS A 118 -41.65 12.20 -39.63
N ALA A 119 -40.83 13.18 -39.24
CA ALA A 119 -41.13 14.60 -39.41
C ALA A 119 -41.33 14.98 -40.88
N THR A 120 -40.44 14.52 -41.76
CA THR A 120 -40.52 14.81 -43.20
C THR A 120 -41.75 14.18 -43.87
N ILE A 121 -42.12 12.94 -43.50
CA ILE A 121 -43.31 12.26 -44.02
C ILE A 121 -44.59 12.97 -43.57
N LEU A 122 -44.65 13.39 -42.31
CA LEU A 122 -45.80 14.13 -41.76
C LEU A 122 -45.95 15.50 -42.44
N TYR A 123 -44.84 16.19 -42.72
CA TYR A 123 -44.85 17.44 -43.48
C TYR A 123 -45.37 17.24 -44.91
N ALA A 124 -44.92 16.18 -45.59
CA ALA A 124 -45.35 15.85 -46.96
C ALA A 124 -46.84 15.45 -47.06
N LEU A 125 -47.43 14.92 -45.98
CA LEU A 125 -48.84 14.53 -45.94
C LEU A 125 -49.81 15.70 -45.64
N GLY A 126 -49.30 16.93 -45.46
CA GLY A 126 -50.11 18.14 -45.35
C GLY A 126 -51.07 18.16 -44.15
N LYS A 127 -50.80 17.36 -43.11
CA LYS A 127 -51.68 17.20 -41.95
C LYS A 127 -51.34 18.27 -40.91
N ASP A 128 -52.37 18.93 -40.37
CA ASP A 128 -52.28 20.07 -39.44
C ASP A 128 -51.24 19.85 -38.33
N GLY A 129 -50.61 20.93 -37.85
CA GLY A 129 -49.50 20.90 -36.88
C GLY A 129 -49.74 20.06 -35.60
N HIS A 130 -50.99 19.71 -35.29
CA HIS A 130 -51.36 18.77 -34.24
C HIS A 130 -50.89 17.32 -34.49
N ALA A 131 -50.85 16.86 -35.75
CA ALA A 131 -50.36 15.53 -36.10
C ALA A 131 -48.85 15.38 -35.90
N PHE A 132 -48.10 16.48 -36.06
CA PHE A 132 -46.69 16.54 -35.73
C PHE A 132 -46.46 16.41 -34.22
N LEU A 133 -47.25 17.13 -33.41
CA LEU A 133 -47.13 17.12 -31.96
C LEU A 133 -47.45 15.74 -31.36
N THR A 134 -48.50 15.07 -31.86
CA THR A 134 -48.90 13.75 -31.36
C THR A 134 -47.90 12.67 -31.78
N GLY A 135 -47.38 12.71 -33.01
CA GLY A 135 -46.34 11.78 -33.48
C GLY A 135 -45.04 11.89 -32.66
N ALA A 136 -44.58 13.10 -32.39
CA ALA A 136 -43.41 13.33 -31.55
C ALA A 136 -43.62 12.87 -30.10
N ALA A 137 -44.79 13.14 -29.51
CA ALA A 137 -45.13 12.71 -28.14
C ALA A 137 -45.17 11.17 -27.99
N ILE A 138 -45.69 10.46 -28.99
CA ILE A 138 -45.74 8.98 -28.99
C ILE A 138 -44.32 8.39 -29.09
N LEU A 139 -43.45 8.96 -29.93
CA LEU A 139 -42.06 8.50 -30.03
C LEU A 139 -41.29 8.74 -28.73
N VAL A 140 -41.41 9.93 -28.14
CA VAL A 140 -40.75 10.26 -26.86
C VAL A 140 -41.23 9.35 -25.74
N THR A 141 -42.55 9.10 -25.64
CA THR A 141 -43.10 8.21 -24.61
C THR A 141 -42.69 6.75 -24.84
N ALA A 142 -42.73 6.24 -26.08
CA ALA A 142 -42.27 4.90 -26.40
C ALA A 142 -40.78 4.70 -26.07
N LEU A 143 -39.94 5.68 -26.38
CA LEU A 143 -38.51 5.65 -26.04
C LEU A 143 -38.29 5.71 -24.53
N SER A 144 -39.03 6.54 -23.80
CA SER A 144 -38.92 6.59 -22.33
C SER A 144 -39.31 5.26 -21.68
N VAL A 145 -40.36 4.61 -22.16
CA VAL A 145 -40.80 3.30 -21.66
C VAL A 145 -39.77 2.21 -22.01
N PHE A 146 -39.21 2.25 -23.21
CA PHE A 146 -38.18 1.30 -23.63
C PHE A 146 -36.89 1.43 -22.81
N ILE A 147 -36.45 2.65 -22.50
CA ILE A 147 -35.28 2.91 -21.65
C ILE A 147 -35.54 2.42 -20.22
N VAL A 148 -36.69 2.75 -19.64
CA VAL A 148 -37.06 2.30 -18.29
C VAL A 148 -37.17 0.77 -18.22
N TYR A 149 -37.79 0.14 -19.22
CA TYR A 149 -37.91 -1.32 -19.30
C TYR A 149 -36.54 -2.01 -19.37
N ASN A 150 -35.62 -1.51 -20.19
CA ASN A 150 -34.27 -2.07 -20.27
C ASN A 150 -33.42 -1.78 -19.02
N ALA A 151 -33.62 -0.64 -18.37
CA ALA A 151 -32.95 -0.31 -17.11
C ALA A 151 -33.39 -1.24 -15.96
N PHE A 152 -34.67 -1.63 -15.92
CA PHE A 152 -35.21 -2.55 -14.91
C PHE A 152 -34.92 -4.03 -15.18
N LYS A 153 -34.48 -4.39 -16.39
CA LYS A 153 -34.15 -5.77 -16.76
C LYS A 153 -32.70 -6.16 -16.45
N LYS A 154 -31.85 -5.18 -16.13
CA LYS A 154 -30.49 -5.40 -15.59
C LYS A 154 -30.54 -5.64 -14.08
#